data_AF-J3NMZ7-F1
#
_entry.id   AF-J3NMZ7-F1
#
_cell.length_a   1.000
_cell.length_b   1.000
_cell.length_c   1.000
_cell.angle_alpha   90.00
_cell.angle_beta   90.00
_cell.angle_gamma   90.00
#
_symmetry.space_group_name_H-M   'P 1'
#
loop_
_entity.id
_entity.type
_entity.pdbx_description
1 polymer ?
#
loop_
_entity_poly.entity_id
_entity_poly.type
_entity_poly.pdbx_seq_one_letter_code
_entity_poly.pdbx_strand_id
1 'polypeptide(L)'
;MRRALTTAAAAATTRTTTRTTTIFSPASQPTATTTIPHRPRLPAAPQHPFFPAARVAMSSSSPSTTTTTPAPSARDDRGAVLKRPVRIACVQLSSGPDKAANLSRARARVLSAARDGGAHVVVLPECFNSPYGTAHFPAYAERLLPSPPPADVSPSYHALAAAARDAGVYLVAGSIPELALERDDDDKGGGEVKRYYNTALVFSPAGDLLATHRKVHLFDINIPGKITFRESDVLSPGSGVTLVDLPPYGRVGVAICYDVRFPELAAVASRRGAFALVYPGAFNLTTGPLHWELLARARAVDNQLYVALCSPARDLAEGAYHAYGHSLVAGPMADVLVEAGEGEETVYADLRPEDIESARSGIPLRTQRRFDVYPDVSQGRVKFTDPGADGR
;
A
#
# COMPACT_ATOMS: atom_id res chain seq x y z
N MET A 1 -36.98 -71.12 22.57
CA MET A 1 -36.58 -72.26 21.71
C MET A 1 -35.36 -71.82 20.89
N ARG A 2 -34.13 -71.99 21.38
CA ARG A 2 -33.18 -73.12 21.13
C ARG A 2 -32.83 -73.36 19.64
N ARG A 3 -31.64 -72.89 19.21
CA ARG A 3 -30.47 -73.62 18.64
C ARG A 3 -29.59 -72.62 17.85
N ALA A 4 -28.40 -72.27 18.34
CA ALA A 4 -27.08 -72.93 18.18
C ALA A 4 -26.43 -72.59 16.82
N LEU A 5 -25.49 -71.64 16.73
CA LEU A 5 -24.03 -71.75 16.94
C LEU A 5 -23.35 -72.87 16.12
N THR A 6 -22.52 -72.47 15.15
CA THR A 6 -21.33 -73.21 14.72
C THR A 6 -20.23 -72.24 14.29
N THR A 7 -19.11 -72.37 14.98
CA THR A 7 -17.80 -71.73 14.82
C THR A 7 -16.95 -72.44 13.78
N ALA A 8 -16.07 -71.72 13.07
CA ALA A 8 -14.78 -72.25 12.64
C ALA A 8 -13.75 -71.12 12.51
N ALA A 9 -12.74 -71.20 13.38
CA ALA A 9 -11.52 -70.41 13.36
C ALA A 9 -10.50 -71.05 12.41
N ALA A 10 -9.61 -70.26 11.81
CA ALA A 10 -8.36 -70.74 11.25
C ALA A 10 -7.21 -69.87 11.78
N ALA A 11 -6.23 -70.57 12.36
CA ALA A 11 -5.15 -70.04 13.17
C ALA A 11 -3.98 -69.50 12.34
N ALA A 12 -3.24 -68.60 12.98
CA ALA A 12 -1.94 -68.10 12.58
C ALA A 12 -0.88 -69.21 12.52
N THR A 13 0.12 -69.04 11.65
CA THR A 13 1.45 -69.63 11.85
C THR A 13 2.50 -68.58 11.51
N THR A 14 3.20 -68.21 12.57
CA THR A 14 4.40 -67.38 12.65
C THR A 14 5.58 -68.08 11.98
N ARG A 15 6.36 -67.36 11.17
CA ARG A 15 7.78 -67.64 10.99
C ARG A 15 8.61 -66.39 11.24
N THR A 16 9.36 -66.50 12.32
CA THR A 16 10.43 -65.64 12.80
C THR A 16 11.55 -65.56 11.77
N THR A 17 12.07 -64.36 11.50
CA THR A 17 13.45 -64.22 11.02
C THR A 17 14.08 -63.00 11.69
N THR A 18 15.32 -63.23 12.10
CA THR A 18 16.06 -62.58 13.18
C THR A 18 16.63 -61.23 12.78
N ARG A 19 16.75 -60.36 13.78
CA ARG A 19 17.42 -59.04 13.79
C ARG A 19 18.82 -59.06 13.15
N THR A 20 19.13 -58.00 12.42
CA THR A 20 20.43 -57.32 12.51
C THR A 20 20.20 -55.81 12.55
N THR A 21 20.42 -55.23 13.72
CA THR A 21 20.49 -53.77 13.93
C THR A 21 21.90 -53.33 13.53
N THR A 22 22.03 -52.58 12.44
CA THR A 22 23.30 -51.94 12.10
C THR A 22 23.23 -50.47 12.52
N ILE A 23 23.94 -50.17 13.60
CA ILE A 23 24.20 -48.82 14.10
C ILE A 23 25.15 -48.16 13.10
N PHE A 24 24.68 -47.13 12.38
CA PHE A 24 25.55 -46.28 11.58
C PHE A 24 26.07 -45.13 12.44
N SER A 25 27.38 -45.16 12.68
CA SER A 25 28.17 -44.08 13.27
C SER A 25 28.30 -42.92 12.27
N PRO A 26 28.24 -41.64 12.68
CA PRO A 26 28.44 -40.53 11.77
C PRO A 26 29.93 -40.40 11.43
N ALA A 27 30.26 -40.63 10.16
CA ALA A 27 31.57 -40.35 9.62
C ALA A 27 31.72 -38.84 9.37
N SER A 28 32.76 -38.28 9.97
CA SER A 28 33.27 -36.93 9.79
C SER A 28 33.82 -36.75 8.37
N GLN A 29 33.29 -35.81 7.58
CA GLN A 29 33.94 -35.16 6.43
C GLN A 29 33.25 -33.80 6.14
N PRO A 30 33.89 -32.88 5.40
CA PRO A 30 34.75 -31.82 5.90
C PRO A 30 34.03 -30.45 5.89
N THR A 31 34.52 -29.52 6.71
CA THR A 31 34.15 -28.10 6.62
C THR A 31 34.57 -27.52 5.27
N ALA A 32 33.61 -27.39 4.36
CA ALA A 32 33.76 -26.59 3.15
C ALA A 32 33.53 -25.12 3.51
N THR A 33 34.61 -24.41 3.82
CA THR A 33 34.63 -22.95 3.89
C THR A 33 34.31 -22.43 2.49
N THR A 34 33.08 -21.99 2.27
CA THR A 34 32.72 -21.25 1.06
C THR A 34 33.25 -19.83 1.20
N THR A 35 34.46 -19.61 0.71
CA THR A 35 35.01 -18.28 0.51
C THR A 35 34.17 -17.58 -0.55
N ILE A 36 33.44 -16.54 -0.16
CA ILE A 36 32.77 -15.63 -1.09
C ILE A 36 33.86 -14.96 -1.95
N PRO A 37 33.82 -15.04 -3.28
CA PRO A 37 34.77 -14.28 -4.09
C PRO A 37 34.50 -12.78 -3.91
N HIS A 38 35.52 -12.07 -3.45
CA HIS A 38 35.54 -10.62 -3.41
C HIS A 38 35.15 -10.06 -4.77
N ARG A 39 34.08 -9.25 -4.81
CA ARG A 39 33.74 -8.40 -5.95
C ARG A 39 34.95 -7.50 -6.26
N PRO A 40 35.48 -7.44 -7.48
CA PRO A 40 36.47 -6.43 -7.82
C PRO A 40 35.80 -5.05 -7.70
N ARG A 41 36.45 -4.14 -6.96
CA ARG A 41 36.09 -2.72 -6.94
C ARG A 41 36.11 -2.21 -8.38
N LEU A 42 35.02 -1.59 -8.80
CA LEU A 42 35.01 -0.74 -10.00
C LEU A 42 36.08 0.35 -9.85
N PRO A 43 36.89 0.64 -10.87
CA PRO A 43 37.81 1.76 -10.82
C PRO A 43 37.02 3.06 -10.67
N ALA A 44 37.54 3.97 -9.85
CA ALA A 44 36.98 5.30 -9.65
C ALA A 44 36.83 6.02 -10.99
N ALA A 45 35.71 6.73 -11.16
CA ALA A 45 35.47 7.60 -12.31
C ALA A 45 36.63 8.61 -12.46
N PRO A 46 37.07 8.92 -13.69
CA PRO A 46 38.11 9.90 -13.90
C PRO A 46 37.64 11.27 -13.40
N GLN A 47 38.47 11.89 -12.56
CA GLN A 47 38.26 13.24 -12.08
C GLN A 47 38.28 14.19 -13.28
N HIS A 48 37.18 14.91 -13.49
CA HIS A 48 37.14 16.02 -14.43
C HIS A 48 38.18 17.07 -14.01
N PRO A 49 38.95 17.66 -14.95
CA PRO A 49 39.91 18.69 -14.60
C PRO A 49 39.19 19.92 -14.05
N PHE A 50 39.61 20.32 -12.85
CA PHE A 50 39.33 21.61 -12.23
C PHE A 50 39.65 22.74 -13.22
N PHE A 51 38.64 23.52 -13.61
CA PHE A 51 38.86 24.83 -14.21
C PHE A 51 39.30 25.81 -13.10
N PRO A 52 40.42 26.53 -13.24
CA PRO A 52 40.81 27.53 -12.26
C PRO A 52 39.87 28.74 -12.37
N ALA A 53 39.28 29.13 -11.23
CA ALA A 53 38.54 30.37 -11.11
C ALA A 53 39.47 31.56 -11.36
N ALA A 54 39.20 32.30 -12.44
CA ALA A 54 39.83 33.59 -12.69
C ALA A 54 39.38 34.59 -11.62
N ARG A 55 40.31 35.03 -10.77
CA ARG A 55 40.14 36.19 -9.88
C ARG A 55 40.07 37.45 -10.75
N VAL A 56 38.88 38.01 -10.90
CA VAL A 56 38.70 39.39 -11.33
C VAL A 56 38.52 40.23 -10.08
N ALA A 57 39.51 41.07 -9.79
CA ALA A 57 39.36 42.15 -8.82
C ALA A 57 38.44 43.20 -9.41
N MET A 58 37.32 43.51 -8.74
CA MET A 58 36.53 44.69 -9.06
C MET A 58 36.42 45.61 -7.84
N SER A 59 36.84 46.84 -8.11
CA SER A 59 36.84 48.02 -7.27
C SER A 59 35.41 48.44 -6.90
N SER A 60 35.28 48.96 -5.69
CA SER A 60 34.09 49.55 -5.08
C SER A 60 33.60 50.82 -5.79
N SER A 61 32.32 50.86 -6.18
CA SER A 61 31.52 52.08 -6.11
C SER A 61 30.02 51.74 -6.17
N SER A 62 29.28 52.14 -5.15
CA SER A 62 27.81 52.06 -5.08
C SER A 62 27.16 53.09 -5.99
N PRO A 63 25.96 52.79 -6.52
CA PRO A 63 24.85 53.71 -6.29
C PRO A 63 23.59 52.98 -5.83
N SER A 64 22.95 53.56 -4.81
CA SER A 64 21.64 53.21 -4.29
C SER A 64 20.57 53.29 -5.38
N THR A 65 19.94 52.16 -5.68
CA THR A 65 18.66 52.12 -6.42
C THR A 65 17.67 51.28 -5.62
N THR A 66 16.69 51.97 -5.04
CA THR A 66 15.54 51.40 -4.33
C THR A 66 14.74 50.56 -5.32
N THR A 67 14.98 49.25 -5.32
CA THR A 67 14.19 48.30 -6.09
C THR A 67 13.03 47.86 -5.22
N THR A 68 11.85 48.41 -5.46
CA THR A 68 10.60 47.95 -4.86
C THR A 68 10.34 46.53 -5.35
N THR A 69 10.61 45.54 -4.51
CA THR A 69 10.18 44.16 -4.72
C THR A 69 8.66 44.16 -4.86
N PRO A 70 8.07 43.65 -5.95
CA PRO A 70 6.63 43.47 -6.00
C PRO A 70 6.27 42.42 -4.94
N ALA A 71 5.28 42.73 -4.10
CA ALA A 71 4.64 41.75 -3.25
C ALA A 71 4.19 40.54 -4.12
N PRO A 72 4.27 39.30 -3.61
CA PRO A 72 3.78 38.15 -4.36
C PRO A 72 2.30 38.38 -4.66
N SER A 73 1.98 38.59 -5.94
CA SER A 73 0.61 38.69 -6.41
C SER A 73 -0.12 37.43 -5.96
N ALA A 74 -1.29 37.61 -5.32
CA ALA A 74 -2.19 36.53 -4.96
C ALA A 74 -2.30 35.55 -6.12
N ARG A 75 -1.72 34.36 -5.96
CA ARG A 75 -1.81 33.27 -6.93
C ARG A 75 -3.30 32.95 -7.07
N ASP A 76 -3.76 32.76 -8.29
CA ASP A 76 -5.11 32.30 -8.57
C ASP A 76 -5.26 30.87 -8.02
N ASP A 77 -5.68 30.75 -6.76
CA ASP A 77 -5.91 29.50 -6.03
C ASP A 77 -6.96 28.59 -6.69
N ARG A 78 -7.59 29.05 -7.78
CA ARG A 78 -8.55 28.28 -8.57
C ARG A 78 -7.88 27.20 -9.45
N GLY A 79 -6.55 27.21 -9.62
CA GLY A 79 -5.81 26.24 -10.46
C GLY A 79 -5.00 25.15 -9.75
N ALA A 80 -4.56 25.35 -8.50
CA ALA A 80 -3.67 24.39 -7.82
C ALA A 80 -4.43 23.12 -7.37
N VAL A 81 -3.87 21.92 -7.59
CA VAL A 81 -4.51 20.66 -7.16
C VAL A 81 -4.31 20.38 -5.67
N LEU A 82 -3.18 20.83 -5.11
CA LEU A 82 -2.93 20.89 -3.67
C LEU A 82 -3.04 22.36 -3.25
N LYS A 83 -3.96 22.66 -2.34
CA LYS A 83 -4.34 24.04 -1.98
C LYS A 83 -3.47 24.64 -0.88
N ARG A 84 -2.86 23.82 -0.04
CA ARG A 84 -1.92 24.24 1.01
C ARG A 84 -0.99 23.08 1.36
N PRO A 85 0.16 23.34 2.01
CA PRO A 85 1.04 22.27 2.48
C PRO A 85 0.29 21.27 3.37
N VAL A 86 0.61 19.99 3.19
CA VAL A 86 0.04 18.90 3.98
C VAL A 86 1.14 17.93 4.37
N ARG A 87 1.20 17.59 5.66
CA ARG A 87 2.10 16.55 6.15
C ARG A 87 1.40 15.20 6.14
N ILE A 88 1.98 14.23 5.44
CA ILE A 88 1.51 12.85 5.40
C ILE A 88 2.43 11.95 6.23
N ALA A 89 1.85 10.98 6.94
CA ALA A 89 2.58 9.94 7.65
C ALA A 89 2.21 8.55 7.10
N CYS A 90 3.22 7.75 6.76
CA CYS A 90 3.04 6.33 6.49
C CYS A 90 3.44 5.53 7.72
N VAL A 91 2.47 4.86 8.35
CA VAL A 91 2.68 4.04 9.55
C VAL A 91 2.96 2.61 9.12
N GLN A 92 4.24 2.26 9.07
CA GLN A 92 4.68 0.90 8.79
C GLN A 92 4.46 0.02 10.03
N LEU A 93 3.30 -0.65 10.07
CA LEU A 93 2.83 -1.38 11.25
C LEU A 93 3.29 -2.83 11.25
N SER A 94 3.74 -3.35 12.39
CA SER A 94 3.84 -4.79 12.62
C SER A 94 2.46 -5.33 12.96
N SER A 95 1.99 -6.27 12.14
CA SER A 95 0.66 -6.89 12.26
C SER A 95 0.79 -8.40 12.38
N GLY A 96 0.02 -9.00 13.28
CA GLY A 96 0.01 -10.44 13.54
C GLY A 96 -1.40 -11.04 13.51
N PRO A 97 -1.60 -12.24 14.08
CA PRO A 97 -2.89 -12.93 14.08
C PRO A 97 -3.93 -12.36 15.05
N ASP A 98 -3.53 -11.56 16.04
CA ASP A 98 -4.44 -10.92 17.00
C ASP A 98 -4.95 -9.58 16.45
N LYS A 99 -6.20 -9.59 15.98
CA LYS A 99 -6.89 -8.41 15.47
C LYS A 99 -7.01 -7.28 16.50
N ALA A 100 -7.31 -7.59 17.76
CA ALA A 100 -7.48 -6.57 18.79
C ALA A 100 -6.13 -5.90 19.12
N ALA A 101 -5.06 -6.68 19.17
CA ALA A 101 -3.70 -6.15 19.33
C ALA A 101 -3.30 -5.26 18.14
N ASN A 102 -3.59 -5.69 16.91
CA ASN A 102 -3.34 -4.90 15.69
C ASN A 102 -4.08 -3.55 15.72
N LEU A 103 -5.37 -3.55 16.06
CA LEU A 103 -6.19 -2.34 16.14
C LEU A 103 -5.70 -1.38 17.25
N SER A 104 -5.36 -1.91 18.42
CA SER A 104 -4.79 -1.13 19.53
C SER A 104 -3.47 -0.46 19.12
N ARG A 105 -2.60 -1.22 18.46
CA ARG A 105 -1.31 -0.72 17.95
C ARG A 105 -1.50 0.33 16.87
N ALA A 106 -2.38 0.08 15.89
CA ALA A 106 -2.70 1.03 14.84
C ALA A 106 -3.19 2.35 15.45
N ARG A 107 -4.13 2.30 16.40
CA ARG A 107 -4.63 3.50 17.10
C ARG A 107 -3.50 4.27 17.79
N ALA A 108 -2.64 3.58 18.54
CA ALA A 108 -1.51 4.22 19.22
C ALA A 108 -0.55 4.91 18.24
N ARG A 109 -0.25 4.27 17.10
CA ARG A 109 0.63 4.82 16.07
C ARG A 109 0.00 5.98 15.30
N VAL A 110 -1.31 5.92 15.01
CA VAL A 110 -2.05 7.05 14.39
C VAL A 110 -2.03 8.28 15.30
N LEU A 111 -2.29 8.09 16.60
CA LEU A 111 -2.24 9.19 17.57
C LEU A 111 -0.83 9.80 17.71
N SER A 112 0.21 8.96 17.72
CA SER A 112 1.60 9.43 17.75
C SER A 112 1.98 10.17 16.47
N ALA A 113 1.55 9.68 15.30
CA ALA A 113 1.79 10.34 14.02
C ALA A 113 1.20 11.76 13.97
N ALA A 114 0.00 11.94 14.51
CA ALA A 114 -0.64 13.24 14.61
C ALA A 114 0.04 14.13 15.67
N ARG A 115 0.13 13.66 16.92
CA ARG A 115 0.61 14.45 18.07
C ARG A 115 2.09 14.78 17.99
N ASP A 116 2.92 13.79 17.69
CA ASP A 116 4.38 13.92 17.76
C ASP A 116 4.96 14.33 16.40
N GLY A 117 4.35 13.84 15.30
CA GLY A 117 4.79 14.11 13.94
C GLY A 117 4.12 15.29 13.25
N GLY A 118 2.99 15.78 13.76
CA GLY A 118 2.19 16.84 13.12
C GLY A 118 1.52 16.38 11.82
N ALA A 119 1.23 15.10 11.67
CA ALA A 119 0.59 14.57 10.48
C ALA A 119 -0.85 15.07 10.35
N HIS A 120 -1.24 15.43 9.13
CA HIS A 120 -2.61 15.81 8.77
C HIS A 120 -3.34 14.66 8.06
N VAL A 121 -2.57 13.85 7.34
CA VAL A 121 -3.02 12.62 6.68
C VAL A 121 -2.17 11.48 7.23
N VAL A 122 -2.81 10.42 7.71
CA VAL A 122 -2.14 9.20 8.17
C VAL A 122 -2.56 8.04 7.28
N VAL A 123 -1.60 7.21 6.89
CA VAL A 123 -1.79 6.02 6.06
C VAL A 123 -1.38 4.79 6.86
N LEU A 124 -2.29 3.83 6.96
CA LEU A 124 -2.02 2.49 7.48
C LEU A 124 -1.78 1.50 6.32
N PRO A 125 -1.21 0.31 6.59
CA PRO A 125 -0.86 -0.62 5.53
C PRO A 125 -1.99 -1.57 5.10
N GLU A 126 -1.78 -2.28 3.99
CA GLU A 126 -2.71 -3.31 3.49
C GLU A 126 -2.89 -4.45 4.51
N CYS A 127 -4.12 -4.91 4.69
CA CYS A 127 -4.52 -5.99 5.59
C CYS A 127 -3.98 -5.85 7.03
N PHE A 128 -3.78 -4.63 7.54
CA PHE A 128 -3.11 -4.40 8.82
C PHE A 128 -3.81 -5.06 10.02
N ASN A 129 -5.09 -5.41 9.90
CA ASN A 129 -5.89 -6.02 10.98
C ASN A 129 -5.79 -7.55 11.06
N SER A 130 -5.06 -8.21 10.14
CA SER A 130 -5.00 -9.67 10.05
C SER A 130 -3.75 -10.18 9.32
N PRO A 131 -3.38 -11.47 9.44
CA PRO A 131 -2.37 -12.07 8.57
C PRO A 131 -2.83 -12.07 7.11
N TYR A 132 -1.92 -11.72 6.19
CA TYR A 132 -2.21 -11.67 4.76
C TYR A 132 -2.13 -13.08 4.14
N GLY A 133 -3.24 -13.56 3.58
CA GLY A 133 -3.29 -14.86 2.91
C GLY A 133 -4.71 -15.33 2.64
N THR A 134 -4.89 -16.10 1.55
CA THR A 134 -6.20 -16.64 1.14
C THR A 134 -6.85 -17.52 2.22
N ALA A 135 -6.04 -18.22 3.03
CA ALA A 135 -6.52 -19.01 4.16
C ALA A 135 -7.08 -18.15 5.32
N HIS A 136 -6.72 -16.87 5.39
CA HIS A 136 -7.09 -15.97 6.50
C HIS A 136 -8.25 -15.06 6.14
N PHE A 137 -8.37 -14.60 4.89
CA PHE A 137 -9.38 -13.59 4.52
C PHE A 137 -10.80 -13.93 4.99
N PRO A 138 -11.33 -15.17 4.82
CA PRO A 138 -12.69 -15.48 5.26
C PRO A 138 -12.89 -15.44 6.77
N ALA A 139 -11.86 -15.83 7.54
CA ALA A 139 -11.92 -15.89 9.00
C ALA A 139 -11.78 -14.51 9.65
N TYR A 140 -11.08 -13.60 8.98
CA TYR A 140 -10.83 -12.25 9.49
C TYR A 140 -11.77 -11.19 8.89
N ALA A 141 -12.57 -11.55 7.88
CA ALA A 141 -13.44 -10.61 7.19
C ALA A 141 -14.53 -10.02 8.09
N GLU A 142 -14.76 -8.72 7.92
CA GLU A 142 -15.81 -7.97 8.60
C GLU A 142 -16.83 -7.45 7.58
N ARG A 143 -18.10 -7.29 8.00
CA ARG A 143 -19.10 -6.64 7.14
C ARG A 143 -19.05 -5.14 7.34
N LEU A 144 -19.00 -4.39 6.24
CA LEU A 144 -18.98 -2.92 6.26
C LEU A 144 -20.36 -2.30 6.02
N LEU A 145 -21.34 -3.11 5.59
CA LEU A 145 -22.70 -2.67 5.32
C LEU A 145 -23.71 -3.31 6.28
N PRO A 146 -24.79 -2.58 6.65
CA PRO A 146 -25.04 -1.16 6.35
C PRO A 146 -23.95 -0.24 6.94
N SER A 147 -23.79 0.99 6.42
CA SER A 147 -22.76 1.92 6.89
C SER A 147 -23.38 3.06 7.72
N PRO A 148 -22.96 3.29 9.00
CA PRO A 148 -21.95 2.52 9.73
C PRO A 148 -22.43 1.11 10.12
N PRO A 149 -21.55 0.10 10.12
CA PRO A 149 -21.90 -1.27 10.51
C PRO A 149 -22.11 -1.41 12.02
N PRO A 150 -22.84 -2.44 12.49
CA PRO A 150 -22.89 -2.79 13.91
C PRO A 150 -21.48 -3.02 14.50
N ALA A 151 -21.24 -2.53 15.71
CA ALA A 151 -19.90 -2.51 16.30
C ALA A 151 -19.31 -3.90 16.60
N ASP A 152 -20.16 -4.87 16.90
CA ASP A 152 -19.82 -6.28 17.09
C ASP A 152 -19.49 -6.98 15.76
N VAL A 153 -19.97 -6.45 14.63
CA VAL A 153 -19.75 -6.99 13.29
C VAL A 153 -18.51 -6.42 12.63
N SER A 154 -18.19 -5.15 12.87
CA SER A 154 -16.97 -4.52 12.35
C SER A 154 -16.22 -3.70 13.41
N PRO A 155 -15.50 -4.36 14.33
CA PRO A 155 -14.67 -3.67 15.31
C PRO A 155 -13.57 -2.82 14.65
N SER A 156 -13.08 -3.21 13.46
CA SER A 156 -12.06 -2.43 12.74
C SER A 156 -12.62 -1.06 12.30
N TYR A 157 -13.84 -1.01 11.75
CA TYR A 157 -14.48 0.24 11.34
C TYR A 157 -14.53 1.25 12.50
N HIS A 158 -15.07 0.82 13.65
CA HIS A 158 -15.27 1.71 14.80
C HIS A 158 -13.95 2.13 15.45
N ALA A 159 -12.98 1.22 15.55
CA ALA A 159 -11.66 1.55 16.08
C ALA A 159 -10.93 2.59 15.20
N LEU A 160 -11.03 2.48 13.87
CA LEU A 160 -10.39 3.38 12.92
C LEU A 160 -11.10 4.74 12.85
N ALA A 161 -12.43 4.76 12.85
CA ALA A 161 -13.22 5.98 12.95
C ALA A 161 -12.88 6.76 14.23
N ALA A 162 -12.79 6.06 15.37
CA ALA A 162 -12.37 6.66 16.63
C ALA A 162 -10.92 7.15 16.58
N ALA A 163 -9.99 6.38 16.01
CA ALA A 163 -8.59 6.79 15.88
C ALA A 163 -8.44 8.07 15.03
N ALA A 164 -9.17 8.17 13.91
CA ALA A 164 -9.16 9.35 13.04
C ALA A 164 -9.68 10.60 13.78
N ARG A 165 -10.82 10.46 14.47
CA ARG A 165 -11.44 11.53 15.27
C ARG A 165 -10.55 11.99 16.42
N ASP A 166 -10.05 11.04 17.22
CA ASP A 166 -9.28 11.34 18.41
C ASP A 166 -7.90 11.95 18.06
N ALA A 167 -7.36 11.61 16.88
CA ALA A 167 -6.13 12.20 16.34
C ALA A 167 -6.37 13.51 15.57
N GLY A 168 -7.60 13.79 15.14
CA GLY A 168 -7.94 14.95 14.31
C GLY A 168 -7.30 14.92 12.90
N VAL A 169 -7.20 13.72 12.30
CA VAL A 169 -6.52 13.52 11.00
C VAL A 169 -7.43 12.89 9.96
N TYR A 170 -7.11 13.12 8.69
CA TYR A 170 -7.60 12.24 7.64
C TYR A 170 -6.87 10.90 7.74
N LEU A 171 -7.60 9.80 7.80
CA LEU A 171 -7.02 8.47 7.95
C LEU A 171 -7.33 7.62 6.72
N VAL A 172 -6.33 7.36 5.87
CA VAL A 172 -6.37 6.28 4.88
C VAL A 172 -6.03 5.00 5.65
N ALA A 173 -7.08 4.30 6.09
CA ALA A 173 -7.00 3.31 7.16
C ALA A 173 -6.53 1.93 6.67
N GLY A 174 -5.54 1.91 5.78
CA GLY A 174 -4.98 0.69 5.24
C GLY A 174 -6.03 -0.07 4.46
N SER A 175 -6.01 -1.40 4.58
CA SER A 175 -7.14 -2.21 4.15
C SER A 175 -7.44 -3.35 5.13
N ILE A 176 -8.64 -3.90 5.02
CA ILE A 176 -9.09 -5.07 5.78
C ILE A 176 -9.79 -6.06 4.82
N PRO A 177 -9.85 -7.35 5.15
CA PRO A 177 -10.76 -8.26 4.49
C PRO A 177 -12.21 -7.85 4.80
N GLU A 178 -13.01 -7.65 3.76
CA GLU A 178 -14.43 -7.33 3.85
C GLU A 178 -15.26 -8.56 3.44
N LEU A 179 -16.38 -8.81 4.12
CA LEU A 179 -17.42 -9.73 3.69
C LEU A 179 -18.65 -8.92 3.22
N ALA A 180 -19.05 -9.14 1.97
CA ALA A 180 -20.33 -8.68 1.44
C ALA A 180 -21.28 -9.86 1.21
N LEU A 181 -22.55 -9.65 1.47
CA LEU A 181 -23.64 -10.53 1.07
C LEU A 181 -24.27 -9.87 -0.14
N GLU A 182 -24.10 -10.48 -1.32
CA GLU A 182 -24.58 -9.93 -2.58
C GLU A 182 -25.61 -10.87 -3.18
N ARG A 183 -26.51 -10.33 -3.99
CA ARG A 183 -27.47 -11.16 -4.73
C ARG A 183 -26.72 -12.07 -5.70
N ASP A 184 -27.14 -13.32 -5.75
CA ASP A 184 -26.72 -14.23 -6.78
C ASP A 184 -27.49 -13.91 -8.07
N ASP A 185 -26.79 -13.32 -9.05
CA ASP A 185 -27.37 -13.00 -10.36
C ASP A 185 -27.72 -14.25 -11.18
N ASP A 186 -27.11 -15.40 -10.86
CA ASP A 186 -27.35 -16.68 -11.53
C ASP A 186 -28.50 -17.47 -10.86
N ASP A 187 -28.85 -17.15 -9.61
CA ASP A 187 -30.00 -17.71 -8.92
C ASP A 187 -31.26 -16.87 -9.14
N LYS A 188 -32.16 -17.36 -10.00
CA LYS A 188 -33.49 -16.78 -10.22
C LYS A 188 -34.35 -16.76 -8.95
N GLY A 189 -33.99 -17.51 -7.91
CA GLY A 189 -34.62 -17.53 -6.59
C GLY A 189 -34.22 -16.37 -5.68
N GLY A 190 -33.21 -15.57 -6.04
CA GLY A 190 -32.78 -14.42 -5.24
C GLY A 190 -31.94 -14.77 -4.00
N GLY A 191 -31.19 -15.88 -4.04
CA GLY A 191 -30.22 -16.22 -2.98
C GLY A 191 -29.12 -15.17 -2.79
N GLU A 192 -28.52 -15.16 -1.61
CA GLU A 192 -27.33 -14.35 -1.30
C GLU A 192 -26.05 -15.20 -1.43
N VAL A 193 -25.04 -14.65 -2.07
CA VAL A 193 -23.69 -15.22 -2.16
C VAL A 193 -22.73 -14.37 -1.35
N LYS A 194 -21.85 -15.05 -0.60
CA LYS A 194 -20.76 -14.40 0.11
C LYS A 194 -19.67 -14.00 -0.87
N ARG A 195 -19.30 -12.73 -0.87
CA ARG A 195 -18.12 -12.23 -1.56
C ARG A 195 -17.16 -11.61 -0.56
N TYR A 196 -15.87 -11.88 -0.77
CA TYR A 196 -14.81 -11.31 0.04
C TYR A 196 -14.06 -10.25 -0.76
N TYR A 197 -13.69 -9.14 -0.13
CA TYR A 197 -12.95 -8.06 -0.78
C TYR A 197 -11.74 -7.67 0.08
N ASN A 198 -10.75 -7.04 -0.55
CA ASN A 198 -9.68 -6.33 0.15
C ASN A 198 -10.02 -4.83 0.08
N THR A 199 -10.41 -4.25 1.21
CA THR A 199 -11.12 -2.97 1.24
C THR A 199 -10.40 -1.96 2.11
N ALA A 200 -10.01 -0.84 1.52
CA ALA A 200 -9.52 0.33 2.22
C ALA A 200 -10.67 1.24 2.65
N LEU A 201 -10.54 1.80 3.85
CA LEU A 201 -11.49 2.78 4.42
C LEU A 201 -10.77 4.12 4.55
N VAL A 202 -11.46 5.21 4.23
CA VAL A 202 -10.93 6.56 4.43
C VAL A 202 -11.84 7.33 5.37
N PHE A 203 -11.29 7.84 6.48
CA PHE A 203 -12.03 8.58 7.49
C PHE A 203 -11.64 10.06 7.54
N SER A 204 -12.62 10.90 7.86
CA SER A 204 -12.44 12.33 8.13
C SER A 204 -11.83 12.56 9.52
N PRO A 205 -11.30 13.77 9.79
CA PRO A 205 -10.91 14.19 11.14
C PRO A 205 -12.03 14.18 12.19
N ALA A 206 -13.30 14.06 11.77
CA ALA A 206 -14.44 13.88 12.68
C ALA A 206 -14.77 12.39 12.92
N GLY A 207 -14.12 11.48 12.20
CA GLY A 207 -14.39 10.04 12.24
C GLY A 207 -15.46 9.57 11.26
N ASP A 208 -15.91 10.43 10.34
CA ASP A 208 -16.88 10.05 9.31
C ASP A 208 -16.20 9.25 8.20
N LEU A 209 -16.86 8.19 7.72
CA LEU A 209 -16.39 7.48 6.53
C LEU A 209 -16.56 8.37 5.29
N LEU A 210 -15.46 8.69 4.62
CA LEU A 210 -15.43 9.48 3.40
C LEU A 210 -15.52 8.62 2.14
N ALA A 211 -14.91 7.44 2.15
CA ALA A 211 -14.93 6.51 1.03
C ALA A 211 -14.49 5.10 1.44
N THR A 212 -14.94 4.12 0.65
CA THR A 212 -14.37 2.77 0.60
C THR A 212 -13.63 2.59 -0.73
N HIS A 213 -12.60 1.75 -0.73
CA HIS A 213 -11.94 1.30 -1.96
C HIS A 213 -11.71 -0.20 -1.90
N ARG A 214 -12.48 -0.96 -2.67
CA ARG A 214 -12.21 -2.38 -2.91
C ARG A 214 -11.11 -2.49 -3.97
N LYS A 215 -10.05 -3.24 -3.67
CA LYS A 215 -8.90 -3.48 -4.55
C LYS A 215 -9.36 -3.92 -5.94
N VAL A 216 -8.99 -3.18 -6.97
CA VAL A 216 -9.50 -3.41 -8.33
C VAL A 216 -8.73 -4.55 -9.01
N HIS A 217 -7.41 -4.57 -8.85
CA HIS A 217 -6.55 -5.58 -9.46
C HIS A 217 -6.07 -6.57 -8.41
N LEU A 218 -6.60 -7.80 -8.46
CA LEU A 218 -6.22 -8.87 -7.56
C LEU A 218 -4.81 -9.40 -7.86
N PHE A 219 -4.08 -9.76 -6.81
CA PHE A 219 -2.71 -10.25 -6.88
C PHE A 219 -2.65 -11.73 -7.28
N ASP A 220 -2.75 -11.96 -8.59
CA ASP A 220 -2.61 -13.28 -9.19
C ASP A 220 -1.28 -13.38 -9.92
N ILE A 221 -0.28 -14.00 -9.28
CA ILE A 221 1.05 -14.19 -9.84
C ILE A 221 1.56 -15.62 -9.68
N ASN A 222 2.38 -16.02 -10.64
CA ASN A 222 3.18 -17.23 -10.58
C ASN A 222 4.59 -16.93 -11.09
N ILE A 223 5.54 -16.78 -10.16
CA ILE A 223 6.96 -16.66 -10.45
C ILE A 223 7.59 -18.02 -10.09
N PRO A 224 7.91 -18.87 -11.09
CA PRO A 224 8.39 -20.22 -10.86
C PRO A 224 9.56 -20.28 -9.87
N GLY A 225 9.43 -21.14 -8.85
CA GLY A 225 10.46 -21.35 -7.83
C GLY A 225 10.66 -20.19 -6.85
N LYS A 226 9.84 -19.13 -6.89
CA LYS A 226 9.95 -17.98 -5.97
C LYS A 226 8.66 -17.71 -5.21
N ILE A 227 7.58 -17.38 -5.92
CA ILE A 227 6.30 -17.06 -5.29
C ILE A 227 5.14 -17.36 -6.23
N THR A 228 4.12 -18.04 -5.71
CA THR A 228 2.82 -18.21 -6.33
C THR A 228 1.78 -17.71 -5.35
N PHE A 229 0.93 -16.80 -5.79
CA PHE A 229 -0.15 -16.27 -4.97
C PHE A 229 -1.32 -15.94 -5.90
N ARG A 230 -2.55 -16.29 -5.48
CA ARG A 230 -3.75 -16.05 -6.26
C ARG A 230 -4.84 -15.52 -5.34
N GLU A 231 -4.92 -14.19 -5.21
CA GLU A 231 -5.97 -13.53 -4.42
C GLU A 231 -7.36 -13.92 -4.92
N SER A 232 -7.53 -14.12 -6.24
CA SER A 232 -8.82 -14.43 -6.87
C SER A 232 -9.41 -15.80 -6.50
N ASP A 233 -8.66 -16.67 -5.82
CA ASP A 233 -9.22 -17.91 -5.27
C ASP A 233 -10.22 -17.65 -4.14
N VAL A 234 -10.17 -16.46 -3.51
CA VAL A 234 -11.02 -16.09 -2.37
C VAL A 234 -11.63 -14.70 -2.52
N LEU A 235 -10.85 -13.72 -2.99
CA LEU A 235 -11.28 -12.33 -3.10
C LEU A 235 -11.95 -12.05 -4.44
N SER A 236 -12.90 -11.12 -4.43
CA SER A 236 -13.53 -10.51 -5.60
C SER A 236 -12.90 -9.13 -5.87
N PRO A 237 -12.80 -8.71 -7.14
CA PRO A 237 -12.25 -7.40 -7.49
C PRO A 237 -13.26 -6.28 -7.20
N GLY A 238 -12.75 -5.12 -6.81
CA GLY A 238 -13.50 -3.87 -6.80
C GLY A 238 -13.87 -3.40 -8.20
N SER A 239 -14.79 -2.43 -8.29
CA SER A 239 -15.45 -2.05 -9.53
C SER A 239 -15.23 -0.60 -9.96
N GLY A 240 -14.41 0.18 -9.23
CA GLY A 240 -14.25 1.61 -9.51
C GLY A 240 -12.97 2.25 -8.95
N VAL A 241 -12.65 3.42 -9.51
CA VAL A 241 -11.58 4.30 -9.01
C VAL A 241 -12.11 5.09 -7.81
N THR A 242 -11.34 5.15 -6.73
CA THR A 242 -11.71 5.91 -5.53
C THR A 242 -10.94 7.22 -5.45
N LEU A 243 -11.67 8.33 -5.43
CA LEU A 243 -11.15 9.68 -5.23
C LEU A 243 -11.76 10.28 -3.98
N VAL A 244 -10.94 10.86 -3.11
CA VAL A 244 -11.39 11.38 -1.83
C VAL A 244 -10.97 12.83 -1.69
N ASP A 245 -11.95 13.70 -1.42
CA ASP A 245 -11.68 15.09 -1.07
C ASP A 245 -11.27 15.18 0.40
N LEU A 246 -10.15 15.86 0.65
CA LEU A 246 -9.59 16.11 1.97
C LEU A 246 -9.56 17.63 2.25
N PRO A 247 -10.70 18.29 2.53
CA PRO A 247 -10.71 19.71 2.87
C PRO A 247 -9.78 20.00 4.08
N PRO A 248 -8.91 21.00 4.00
CA PRO A 248 -8.83 22.03 2.97
C PRO A 248 -7.71 21.81 1.94
N TYR A 249 -7.15 20.61 1.84
CA TYR A 249 -5.94 20.31 1.05
C TYR A 249 -6.23 20.08 -0.43
N GLY A 250 -7.30 19.37 -0.76
CA GLY A 250 -7.61 18.99 -2.15
C GLY A 250 -7.99 17.52 -2.22
N ARG A 251 -7.72 16.87 -3.34
CA ARG A 251 -8.15 15.50 -3.63
C ARG A 251 -7.00 14.51 -3.66
N VAL A 252 -7.21 13.31 -3.15
CA VAL A 252 -6.30 12.16 -3.31
C VAL A 252 -6.99 11.02 -4.04
N GLY A 253 -6.21 10.17 -4.71
CA GLY A 253 -6.68 8.86 -5.16
C GLY A 253 -6.21 7.77 -4.19
N VAL A 254 -7.06 6.78 -3.94
CA VAL A 254 -6.74 5.61 -3.10
C VAL A 254 -6.85 4.35 -3.94
N ALA A 255 -5.84 3.49 -3.81
CA ALA A 255 -5.76 2.19 -4.46
C ALA A 255 -4.95 1.23 -3.58
N ILE A 256 -4.95 -0.07 -3.85
CA ILE A 256 -4.30 -1.05 -2.96
C ILE A 256 -3.24 -1.85 -3.71
N CYS A 257 -2.01 -1.82 -3.20
CA CYS A 257 -0.93 -2.74 -3.53
C CYS A 257 -0.73 -2.99 -5.03
N TYR A 258 -1.27 -4.10 -5.55
CA TYR A 258 -1.12 -4.53 -6.93
C TYR A 258 -1.71 -3.54 -7.94
N ASP A 259 -2.67 -2.71 -7.53
CA ASP A 259 -3.19 -1.59 -8.32
C ASP A 259 -2.08 -0.63 -8.79
N VAL A 260 -0.99 -0.49 -8.02
CA VAL A 260 0.15 0.36 -8.42
C VAL A 260 0.79 -0.11 -9.72
N ARG A 261 0.60 -1.36 -10.15
CA ARG A 261 1.15 -1.88 -11.41
C ARG A 261 0.39 -1.38 -12.64
N PHE A 262 -0.82 -0.85 -12.48
CA PHE A 262 -1.70 -0.42 -13.57
C PHE A 262 -1.69 1.12 -13.68
N PRO A 263 -0.91 1.69 -14.61
CA PRO A 263 -0.72 3.14 -14.70
C PRO A 263 -2.01 3.91 -15.02
N GLU A 264 -3.03 3.25 -15.57
CA GLU A 264 -4.31 3.84 -15.96
C GLU A 264 -5.03 4.45 -14.76
N LEU A 265 -5.04 3.75 -13.61
CA LEU A 265 -5.68 4.25 -12.39
C LEU A 265 -5.04 5.57 -11.94
N ALA A 266 -3.70 5.61 -11.96
CA ALA A 266 -2.95 6.82 -11.61
C ALA A 266 -3.19 7.97 -12.59
N ALA A 267 -3.23 7.66 -13.89
CA ALA A 267 -3.52 8.63 -14.94
C ALA A 267 -4.93 9.21 -14.80
N VAL A 268 -5.93 8.37 -14.53
CA VAL A 268 -7.31 8.79 -14.26
C VAL A 268 -7.36 9.72 -13.05
N ALA A 269 -6.77 9.32 -11.93
CA ALA A 269 -6.80 10.11 -10.71
C ALA A 269 -6.13 11.50 -10.88
N SER A 270 -4.94 11.55 -11.51
CA SER A 270 -4.24 12.81 -11.80
C SER A 270 -5.05 13.74 -12.70
N ARG A 271 -5.70 13.20 -13.73
CA ARG A 271 -6.54 13.97 -14.66
C ARG A 271 -7.82 14.47 -13.99
N ARG A 272 -8.30 13.78 -12.95
CA ARG A 272 -9.43 14.16 -12.09
C ARG A 272 -9.05 15.03 -10.88
N GLY A 273 -7.85 15.59 -10.89
CA GLY A 273 -7.42 16.62 -9.94
C GLY A 273 -6.79 16.10 -8.66
N ALA A 274 -6.42 14.82 -8.58
CA ALA A 274 -5.68 14.32 -7.44
C ALA A 274 -4.28 14.96 -7.35
N PHE A 275 -3.90 15.40 -6.15
CA PHE A 275 -2.53 15.86 -5.87
C PHE A 275 -1.62 14.75 -5.36
N ALA A 276 -2.20 13.65 -4.88
CA ALA A 276 -1.48 12.46 -4.45
C ALA A 276 -2.24 11.17 -4.78
N LEU A 277 -1.49 10.08 -4.90
CA LEU A 277 -2.00 8.72 -4.87
C LEU A 277 -1.46 8.00 -3.64
N VAL A 278 -2.36 7.35 -2.91
CA VAL A 278 -2.03 6.63 -1.68
C VAL A 278 -2.33 5.15 -1.88
N TYR A 279 -1.31 4.33 -1.64
CA TYR A 279 -1.38 2.89 -1.76
C TYR A 279 -0.97 2.20 -0.46
N PRO A 280 -1.93 1.79 0.39
CA PRO A 280 -1.68 0.69 1.30
C PRO A 280 -1.26 -0.54 0.48
N GLY A 281 -0.15 -1.19 0.82
CA GLY A 281 0.27 -2.37 0.08
C GLY A 281 1.39 -3.16 0.72
N ALA A 282 1.34 -4.48 0.60
CA ALA A 282 2.36 -5.39 1.11
C ALA A 282 3.04 -6.11 -0.06
N PHE A 283 4.14 -5.57 -0.60
CA PHE A 283 4.97 -6.33 -1.56
C PHE A 283 5.77 -7.41 -0.84
N ASN A 284 6.12 -8.49 -1.54
CA ASN A 284 6.94 -9.58 -0.98
C ASN A 284 8.43 -9.37 -1.24
N LEU A 285 9.27 -10.18 -0.60
CA LEU A 285 10.75 -10.13 -0.75
C LEU A 285 11.27 -10.42 -2.16
N THR A 286 10.46 -10.98 -3.06
CA THR A 286 10.86 -11.19 -4.47
C THR A 286 10.61 -9.95 -5.32
N THR A 287 9.43 -9.34 -5.18
CA THR A 287 8.99 -8.23 -6.04
C THR A 287 9.28 -6.86 -5.45
N GLY A 288 9.38 -6.75 -4.12
CA GLY A 288 9.69 -5.53 -3.38
C GLY A 288 10.99 -4.87 -3.85
N PRO A 289 12.15 -5.55 -3.74
CA PRO A 289 13.45 -4.98 -4.13
C PRO A 289 13.55 -4.54 -5.60
N LEU A 290 12.70 -5.06 -6.48
CA LEU A 290 12.73 -4.78 -7.91
C LEU A 290 11.75 -3.68 -8.31
N HIS A 291 10.57 -3.65 -7.69
CA HIS A 291 9.43 -2.93 -8.24
C HIS A 291 8.83 -1.90 -7.28
N TRP A 292 9.03 -2.02 -5.96
CA TRP A 292 8.31 -1.18 -4.98
C TRP A 292 8.63 0.32 -5.16
N GLU A 293 9.89 0.70 -5.00
CA GLU A 293 10.35 2.09 -5.21
C GLU A 293 10.15 2.54 -6.66
N LEU A 294 10.50 1.67 -7.63
CA LEU A 294 10.37 1.96 -9.06
C LEU A 294 8.93 2.36 -9.42
N LEU A 295 7.95 1.59 -8.96
CA LEU A 295 6.55 1.85 -9.28
C LEU A 295 6.06 3.13 -8.61
N ALA A 296 6.44 3.41 -7.36
CA ALA A 296 6.10 4.67 -6.71
C ALA A 296 6.59 5.88 -7.52
N ARG A 297 7.88 5.86 -7.89
CA ARG A 297 8.53 6.93 -8.65
C ARG A 297 7.92 7.08 -10.04
N ALA A 298 7.65 5.96 -10.73
CA ALA A 298 7.01 5.97 -12.04
C ALA A 298 5.60 6.59 -11.99
N ARG A 299 4.76 6.18 -11.03
CA ARG A 299 3.42 6.75 -10.87
C ARG A 299 3.47 8.25 -10.53
N ALA A 300 4.47 8.68 -9.76
CA ALA A 300 4.66 10.08 -9.41
C ALA A 300 5.07 10.93 -10.62
N VAL A 301 6.12 10.54 -11.36
CA VAL A 301 6.67 11.35 -12.46
C VAL A 301 5.79 11.36 -13.71
N ASP A 302 5.17 10.23 -14.06
CA ASP A 302 4.30 10.15 -15.26
C ASP A 302 3.03 11.02 -15.12
N ASN A 303 2.67 11.36 -13.88
CA ASN A 303 1.44 12.06 -13.52
C ASN A 303 1.66 13.39 -12.80
N GLN A 304 2.91 13.71 -12.46
CA GLN A 304 3.35 14.92 -11.75
C GLN A 304 2.47 15.20 -10.52
N LEU A 305 2.51 14.24 -9.59
CA LEU A 305 1.81 14.22 -8.30
C LEU A 305 2.65 13.47 -7.26
N TYR A 306 2.27 13.51 -5.99
CA TYR A 306 2.93 12.70 -4.95
C TYR A 306 2.40 11.27 -4.91
N VAL A 307 3.25 10.31 -4.55
CA VAL A 307 2.82 8.91 -4.35
C VAL A 307 3.27 8.43 -2.97
N ALA A 308 2.35 7.96 -2.15
CA ALA A 308 2.63 7.34 -0.87
C ALA A 308 2.35 5.84 -0.94
N LEU A 309 3.34 5.01 -0.65
CA LEU A 309 3.17 3.58 -0.48
C LEU A 309 3.36 3.22 1.00
N CYS A 310 2.38 2.57 1.63
CA CYS A 310 2.45 2.19 3.05
C CYS A 310 2.36 0.67 3.19
N SER A 311 3.46 0.07 3.64
CA SER A 311 3.63 -1.37 3.83
C SER A 311 3.53 -1.77 5.30
N PRO A 312 3.10 -3.00 5.61
CA PRO A 312 3.38 -3.59 6.91
C PRO A 312 4.89 -3.70 7.13
N ALA A 313 5.30 -3.73 8.40
CA ALA A 313 6.65 -4.11 8.78
C ALA A 313 6.91 -5.57 8.38
N ARG A 314 8.16 -5.89 8.06
CA ARG A 314 8.58 -7.25 7.75
C ARG A 314 8.55 -8.09 9.02
N ASP A 315 7.85 -9.20 8.95
CA ASP A 315 7.93 -10.29 9.91
C ASP A 315 8.44 -11.55 9.21
N LEU A 316 9.55 -12.09 9.71
CA LEU A 316 10.15 -13.34 9.24
C LEU A 316 9.90 -14.51 10.20
N ALA A 317 9.36 -14.24 11.40
CA ALA A 317 9.09 -15.23 12.41
C ALA A 317 7.71 -15.88 12.21
N GLU A 318 6.73 -15.13 11.69
CA GLU A 318 5.35 -15.57 11.53
C GLU A 318 4.81 -15.36 10.10
N GLY A 319 3.82 -16.17 9.73
CA GLY A 319 3.05 -16.05 8.49
C GLY A 319 3.71 -16.66 7.24
N ALA A 320 2.89 -16.94 6.23
CA ALA A 320 3.35 -17.46 4.93
C ALA A 320 3.75 -16.34 3.95
N TYR A 321 3.36 -15.08 4.23
CA TYR A 321 3.63 -13.93 3.38
C TYR A 321 4.52 -12.91 4.11
N HIS A 322 5.76 -12.79 3.67
CA HIS A 322 6.71 -11.84 4.24
C HIS A 322 6.68 -10.51 3.48
N ALA A 323 6.15 -9.47 4.14
CA ALA A 323 6.12 -8.12 3.60
C ALA A 323 7.54 -7.56 3.43
N TYR A 324 7.73 -6.74 2.41
CA TYR A 324 9.01 -6.11 2.11
C TYR A 324 9.35 -5.03 3.13
N GLY A 325 8.36 -4.27 3.60
CA GLY A 325 8.57 -3.04 4.36
C GLY A 325 8.72 -1.85 3.42
N HIS A 326 9.63 -0.94 3.74
CA HIS A 326 10.00 0.18 2.87
C HIS A 326 8.86 1.13 2.52
N SER A 327 7.94 1.40 3.45
CA SER A 327 6.94 2.47 3.30
C SER A 327 7.62 3.78 2.87
N LEU A 328 7.12 4.44 1.83
CA LEU A 328 7.82 5.57 1.23
C LEU A 328 6.87 6.62 0.64
N VAL A 329 7.40 7.83 0.44
CA VAL A 329 6.71 8.88 -0.30
C VAL A 329 7.61 9.39 -1.43
N ALA A 330 7.11 9.36 -2.66
CA ALA A 330 7.78 9.88 -3.84
C ALA A 330 7.19 11.23 -4.28
N GLY A 331 8.05 12.15 -4.71
CA GLY A 331 7.72 13.48 -5.19
C GLY A 331 7.39 13.54 -6.69
N PRO A 332 6.81 14.66 -7.17
CA PRO A 332 6.37 14.82 -8.57
C PRO A 332 7.48 14.71 -9.62
N MET A 333 8.76 14.75 -9.20
CA MET A 333 9.94 14.61 -10.05
C MET A 333 10.68 13.28 -9.84
N ALA A 334 9.99 12.26 -9.32
CA ALA A 334 10.51 10.92 -9.02
C ALA A 334 11.61 10.87 -7.94
N ASP A 335 11.77 11.92 -7.15
CA ASP A 335 12.54 11.91 -5.91
C ASP A 335 11.84 11.07 -4.83
N VAL A 336 12.59 10.29 -4.05
CA VAL A 336 12.06 9.64 -2.85
C VAL A 336 12.29 10.59 -1.69
N LEU A 337 11.20 11.18 -1.18
CA LEU A 337 11.24 12.18 -0.11
C LEU A 337 11.59 11.54 1.23
N VAL A 338 11.06 10.34 1.47
CA VAL A 338 11.30 9.55 2.67
C VAL A 338 11.03 8.08 2.35
N GLU A 339 11.75 7.19 3.03
CA GLU A 339 11.59 5.74 2.95
C GLU A 339 11.91 5.13 4.31
N ALA A 340 11.05 4.21 4.75
CA ALA A 340 11.24 3.39 5.94
C ALA A 340 12.25 2.26 5.68
N GLY A 341 12.80 1.68 6.73
CA GLY A 341 13.47 0.39 6.67
C GLY A 341 12.49 -0.78 6.61
N GLU A 342 12.91 -1.91 7.18
CA GLU A 342 12.14 -3.16 7.16
C GLU A 342 11.23 -3.30 8.40
N GLY A 343 11.58 -2.64 9.50
CA GLY A 343 10.93 -2.78 10.81
C GLY A 343 9.73 -1.88 11.02
N GLU A 344 9.10 -1.96 12.20
CA GLU A 344 7.99 -1.09 12.55
C GLU A 344 8.46 0.35 12.78
N GLU A 345 7.96 1.29 11.97
CA GLU A 345 8.32 2.70 12.05
C GLU A 345 7.25 3.60 11.44
N THR A 346 7.41 4.91 11.58
CA THR A 346 6.53 5.89 10.94
C THR A 346 7.39 6.93 10.25
N VAL A 347 7.18 7.08 8.95
CA VAL A 347 7.89 8.06 8.12
C VAL A 347 6.95 9.20 7.73
N TYR A 348 7.50 10.40 7.63
CA TYR A 348 6.75 11.64 7.39
C TYR A 348 7.29 12.36 6.17
N ALA A 349 6.39 12.95 5.38
CA ALA A 349 6.76 13.82 4.27
C ALA A 349 5.87 15.07 4.24
N ASP A 350 6.47 16.23 3.96
CA ASP A 350 5.75 17.47 3.70
C ASP A 350 5.46 17.61 2.21
N LEU A 351 4.18 17.56 1.85
CA LEU A 351 3.72 17.74 0.47
C LEU A 351 3.37 19.21 0.28
N ARG A 352 3.91 19.85 -0.75
CA ARG A 352 3.82 21.28 -0.96
C ARG A 352 3.27 21.61 -2.36
N PRO A 353 2.33 22.58 -2.48
CA PRO A 353 1.78 22.97 -3.77
C PRO A 353 2.85 23.32 -4.82
N GLU A 354 3.90 24.03 -4.40
CA GLU A 354 4.96 24.54 -5.26
C GLU A 354 5.77 23.44 -5.96
N ASP A 355 5.89 22.24 -5.38
CA ASP A 355 6.65 21.15 -6.01
C ASP A 355 5.88 20.58 -7.21
N ILE A 356 4.55 20.46 -7.10
CA ILE A 356 3.68 20.04 -8.20
C ILE A 356 3.66 21.10 -9.30
N GLU A 357 3.53 22.38 -8.91
CA GLU A 357 3.52 23.51 -9.86
C GLU A 357 4.86 23.61 -10.62
N SER A 358 5.99 23.48 -9.90
CA SER A 358 7.33 23.48 -10.47
C SER A 358 7.52 22.33 -11.46
N ALA A 359 7.16 21.09 -11.08
CA ALA A 359 7.25 19.93 -11.96
C ALA A 359 6.44 20.14 -13.25
N ARG A 360 5.16 20.54 -13.12
CA ARG A 360 4.23 20.72 -14.25
C ARG A 360 4.59 21.89 -15.15
N SER A 361 5.22 22.94 -14.63
CA SER A 361 5.69 24.06 -15.44
C SER A 361 7.03 23.76 -16.13
N GLY A 362 7.95 23.05 -15.46
CA GLY A 362 9.24 22.66 -16.01
C GLY A 362 9.16 21.59 -17.10
N ILE A 363 8.29 20.58 -16.92
CA ILE A 363 8.03 19.52 -17.90
C ILE A 363 6.51 19.42 -18.10
N PRO A 364 5.91 20.15 -19.05
CA PRO A 364 4.46 20.30 -19.15
C PRO A 364 3.76 19.11 -19.82
N LEU A 365 3.84 17.93 -19.19
CA LEU A 365 3.28 16.69 -19.73
C LEU A 365 1.79 16.82 -20.06
N ARG A 366 1.02 17.59 -19.28
CA ARG A 366 -0.44 17.74 -19.42
C ARG A 366 -0.85 18.37 -20.75
N THR A 367 -0.10 19.35 -21.26
CA THR A 367 -0.44 20.05 -22.52
C THR A 367 0.14 19.35 -23.74
N GLN A 368 1.10 18.44 -23.54
CA GLN A 368 1.83 17.75 -24.61
C GLN A 368 1.27 16.34 -24.91
N ARG A 369 0.24 15.87 -24.19
CA ARG A 369 -0.42 14.60 -24.49
C ARG A 369 -1.14 14.67 -25.84
N ARG A 370 -0.96 13.65 -26.66
CA ARG A 370 -1.50 13.54 -28.02
C ARG A 370 -2.80 12.76 -28.01
N PHE A 371 -3.86 13.38 -27.49
CA PHE A 371 -5.18 12.73 -27.43
C PHE A 371 -5.85 12.54 -28.80
N ASP A 372 -5.28 13.15 -29.83
CA ASP A 372 -5.56 12.88 -31.24
C ASP A 372 -4.95 11.54 -31.73
N VAL A 373 -3.93 11.02 -31.04
CA VAL A 373 -3.26 9.75 -31.37
C VAL A 373 -3.78 8.60 -30.50
N TYR A 374 -4.08 8.86 -29.23
CA TYR A 374 -4.61 7.88 -28.28
C TYR A 374 -5.72 8.50 -27.42
N PRO A 375 -6.76 7.75 -27.01
CA PRO A 375 -7.83 8.33 -26.21
C PRO A 375 -7.35 8.76 -24.82
N ASP A 376 -7.96 9.81 -24.27
CA ASP A 376 -7.80 10.14 -22.86
C ASP A 376 -8.50 9.07 -22.01
N VAL A 377 -7.71 8.19 -21.38
CA VAL A 377 -8.23 7.13 -20.49
C VAL A 377 -9.12 7.66 -19.34
N SER A 378 -9.04 8.94 -18.98
CA SER A 378 -9.89 9.56 -17.95
C SER A 378 -11.28 10.00 -18.45
N GLN A 379 -11.45 10.08 -19.77
CA GLN A 379 -12.71 10.39 -20.46
C GLN A 379 -13.43 9.13 -20.97
N GLY A 380 -12.82 7.94 -20.82
CA GLY A 380 -13.46 6.67 -21.14
C GLY A 380 -14.63 6.34 -20.20
N ARG A 381 -15.18 5.13 -20.33
CA ARG A 381 -16.22 4.60 -19.42
C ARG A 381 -15.62 4.22 -18.06
N VAL A 382 -15.10 5.21 -17.34
CA VAL A 382 -14.52 5.05 -16.01
C VAL A 382 -15.63 4.93 -14.99
N LYS A 383 -15.62 3.86 -14.21
CA LYS A 383 -16.46 3.72 -13.02
C LYS A 383 -15.72 4.30 -11.82
N PHE A 384 -16.41 5.09 -11.02
CA PHE A 384 -15.90 5.64 -9.77
C PHE A 384 -16.65 4.98 -8.62
N THR A 385 -15.93 4.70 -7.53
CA THR A 385 -16.59 4.30 -6.29
C THR A 385 -17.26 5.54 -5.73
N ASP A 386 -18.59 5.54 -5.68
CA ASP A 386 -19.35 6.66 -5.15
C ASP A 386 -19.13 6.75 -3.63
N PRO A 387 -18.80 7.92 -3.06
CA PRO A 387 -18.65 8.14 -1.62
C PRO A 387 -19.88 7.78 -0.75
N GLY A 388 -20.99 7.33 -1.34
CA GLY A 388 -22.22 6.97 -0.63
C GLY A 388 -23.16 6.02 -1.38
N ALA A 389 -22.71 5.30 -2.43
CA ALA A 389 -23.59 4.40 -3.19
C ALA A 389 -23.84 3.05 -2.51
N ASP A 390 -23.07 2.69 -1.49
CA ASP A 390 -23.23 1.41 -0.78
C ASP A 390 -24.43 1.41 0.21
N GLY A 391 -25.30 2.43 0.13
CA GLY A 391 -26.49 2.60 0.97
C GLY A 391 -27.82 2.26 0.29
N ARG A 392 -27.85 1.39 -0.72
CA ARG A 392 -29.10 0.82 -1.25
C ARG A 392 -29.21 -0.67 -1.02
#